data_AF-H1SID2-F1
#
_entry.id   AF-H1SID2-F1
#
_cell.length_a   1.000
_cell.length_b   1.000
_cell.length_c   1.000
_cell.angle_alpha   90.00
_cell.angle_beta   90.00
_cell.angle_gamma   90.00
#
_symmetry.space_group_name_H-M   'P 1'
#
loop_
_entity.id
_entity.type
_entity.pdbx_description
1 polymer ?
#
loop_
_entity_poly.entity_id
_entity_poly.type
_entity_poly.pdbx_seq_one_letter_code
_entity_poly.pdbx_strand_id
1 'polypeptide(L)'
;MTVIFQEDVVDTIADALQYVSYYHPADFVQALKRAFAAEPAGAARDAIEQLLVNSRMSAEAHRPICQDTGVAQVFMTVGMEVRFAARDGGALLSVQQMVDAAVRRGYTHGTNPLRATMVASALGERRNTGDNTPGFLQLELVPGDIVKMTVVAKGGGGDVKAKFATLNPSDSLVDWILAAIAQMGAGWCPPGVLGVGVGGTPEQAMLAAKRALFSPIDIHALRDRGPANDAERLRLELFERINALGIGAQGLGGLATVLDVKVAALPCHAAALPVALIPNCAATRFVAH
;
A
#
# COMPACT_ATOMS: atom_id res chain seq x y z
N MET A 1 11.17 -14.63 -27.32
CA MET A 1 11.33 -13.22 -26.91
C MET A 1 9.97 -12.56 -26.99
N THR A 2 9.38 -12.25 -25.85
CA THR A 2 8.04 -11.65 -25.76
C THR A 2 8.17 -10.15 -25.96
N VAL A 3 7.38 -9.58 -26.87
CA VAL A 3 7.39 -8.14 -27.15
C VAL A 3 6.24 -7.49 -26.40
N ILE A 4 6.55 -6.46 -25.61
CA ILE A 4 5.56 -5.64 -24.89
C ILE A 4 5.63 -4.23 -25.42
N PHE A 5 4.50 -3.69 -25.86
CA PHE A 5 4.46 -2.33 -26.36
C PHE A 5 4.41 -1.32 -25.20
N GLN A 6 5.19 -0.25 -25.29
CA GLN A 6 5.24 0.79 -24.27
C GLN A 6 3.86 1.45 -24.07
N GLU A 7 3.06 1.54 -25.12
CA GLU A 7 1.70 2.07 -25.07
C GLU A 7 0.83 1.21 -24.14
N ASP A 8 0.96 -0.12 -24.22
CA ASP A 8 0.21 -1.05 -23.38
C ASP A 8 0.61 -0.92 -21.90
N VAL A 9 1.89 -0.66 -21.62
CA VAL A 9 2.37 -0.36 -20.25
C VAL A 9 1.78 0.94 -19.74
N VAL A 10 1.79 1.99 -20.57
CA VAL A 10 1.27 3.32 -20.21
C VAL A 10 -0.23 3.26 -19.94
N ASP A 11 -1.00 2.62 -20.84
CA ASP A 11 -2.45 2.49 -20.72
C ASP A 11 -2.83 1.65 -19.50
N THR A 12 -2.16 0.50 -19.31
CA THR A 12 -2.44 -0.37 -18.16
C THR A 12 -2.23 0.34 -16.83
N ILE A 13 -1.14 1.10 -16.68
CA ILE A 13 -0.87 1.83 -15.43
C ILE A 13 -1.85 2.99 -15.25
N ALA A 14 -2.20 3.73 -16.32
CA ALA A 14 -3.16 4.83 -16.24
C ALA A 14 -4.57 4.32 -15.86
N ASP A 15 -5.02 3.23 -16.48
CA ASP A 15 -6.29 2.59 -16.20
C ASP A 15 -6.31 2.01 -14.78
N ALA A 16 -5.21 1.40 -14.33
CA ALA A 16 -5.06 0.93 -12.96
C ALA A 16 -5.18 2.08 -11.94
N LEU A 17 -4.54 3.24 -12.19
CA LEU A 17 -4.64 4.42 -11.32
C LEU A 17 -6.06 4.96 -11.24
N GLN A 18 -6.78 4.96 -12.36
CA GLN A 18 -8.19 5.32 -12.41
C GLN A 18 -9.05 4.32 -11.63
N TYR A 19 -8.88 3.02 -11.89
CA TYR A 19 -9.61 1.94 -11.22
C TYR A 19 -9.45 1.99 -9.69
N VAL A 20 -8.21 2.04 -9.20
CA VAL A 20 -7.95 2.06 -7.74
C VAL A 20 -8.33 3.39 -7.09
N SER A 21 -8.63 4.43 -7.87
CA SER A 21 -9.10 5.70 -7.29
C SER A 21 -10.48 5.57 -6.65
N TYR A 22 -11.36 4.72 -7.22
CA TYR A 22 -12.75 4.58 -6.78
C TYR A 22 -13.19 3.15 -6.41
N TYR A 23 -12.35 2.12 -6.65
CA TYR A 23 -12.58 0.76 -6.15
C TYR A 23 -11.61 0.39 -5.02
N HIS A 24 -12.17 -0.08 -3.90
CA HIS A 24 -11.42 -0.82 -2.90
C HIS A 24 -11.23 -2.28 -3.35
N PRO A 25 -10.12 -2.94 -2.95
CA PRO A 25 -10.01 -4.39 -3.02
C PRO A 25 -11.17 -5.10 -2.32
N ALA A 26 -11.64 -6.20 -2.90
CA ALA A 26 -12.81 -6.91 -2.40
C ALA A 26 -12.59 -7.46 -0.97
N ASP A 27 -11.41 -8.00 -0.70
CA ASP A 27 -10.98 -8.47 0.61
C ASP A 27 -10.95 -7.37 1.69
N PHE A 28 -10.55 -6.14 1.33
CA PHE A 28 -10.65 -4.97 2.20
C PHE A 28 -12.11 -4.66 2.59
N VAL A 29 -13.03 -4.66 1.63
CA VAL A 29 -14.46 -4.47 1.91
C VAL A 29 -15.01 -5.60 2.79
N GLN A 30 -14.60 -6.85 2.55
CA GLN A 30 -15.01 -7.98 3.38
C GLN A 30 -14.46 -7.89 4.81
N ALA A 31 -13.20 -7.46 4.97
CA ALA A 31 -12.60 -7.25 6.28
C ALA A 31 -13.31 -6.12 7.05
N LEU A 32 -13.63 -5.00 6.39
CA LEU A 32 -14.43 -3.93 6.99
C LEU A 32 -15.83 -4.40 7.41
N LYS A 33 -16.52 -5.22 6.59
CA LYS A 33 -17.82 -5.79 6.94
C LYS A 33 -17.75 -6.69 8.17
N ARG A 34 -16.69 -7.49 8.29
CA ARG A 34 -16.45 -8.32 9.48
C ARG A 34 -16.19 -7.45 10.71
N ALA A 35 -15.37 -6.42 10.58
CA ALA A 35 -15.13 -5.45 11.65
C ALA A 35 -16.43 -4.76 12.08
N PHE A 36 -17.23 -4.26 11.15
CA PHE A 36 -18.54 -3.64 11.42
C PHE A 36 -19.50 -4.56 12.18
N ALA A 37 -19.55 -5.83 11.81
CA ALA A 37 -20.44 -6.81 12.44
C ALA A 37 -20.01 -7.16 13.88
N ALA A 38 -18.70 -7.09 14.16
CA ALA A 38 -18.15 -7.35 15.49
C ALA A 38 -18.16 -6.10 16.40
N GLU A 39 -18.08 -4.91 15.82
CA GLU A 39 -17.97 -3.64 16.56
C GLU A 39 -19.27 -3.34 17.34
N PRO A 40 -19.19 -3.02 18.64
CA PRO A 40 -20.34 -2.56 19.42
C PRO A 40 -20.94 -1.27 18.84
N ALA A 41 -22.20 -0.98 19.17
CA ALA A 41 -22.82 0.28 18.79
C ALA A 41 -22.04 1.47 19.39
N GLY A 42 -21.75 2.48 18.56
CA GLY A 42 -20.99 3.66 18.95
C GLY A 42 -20.17 4.24 17.81
N ALA A 43 -19.38 5.28 18.12
CA ALA A 43 -18.67 6.09 17.14
C ALA A 43 -17.73 5.29 16.21
N ALA A 44 -17.09 4.24 16.73
CA ALA A 44 -16.22 3.36 15.96
C ALA A 44 -16.97 2.60 14.87
N ARG A 45 -18.15 2.06 15.22
CA ARG A 45 -19.00 1.34 14.28
C ARG A 45 -19.57 2.27 13.22
N ASP A 46 -20.01 3.46 13.62
CA ASP A 46 -20.49 4.50 12.71
C ASP A 46 -19.40 4.93 11.72
N ALA A 47 -18.14 5.03 12.18
CA ALA A 47 -17.01 5.32 11.31
C ALA A 47 -16.74 4.20 10.29
N ILE A 48 -16.85 2.93 10.69
CA ILE A 48 -16.72 1.79 9.76
C ILE A 48 -17.87 1.79 8.74
N GLU A 49 -19.10 2.10 9.18
CA GLU A 49 -20.26 2.25 8.28
C GLU A 49 -20.03 3.35 7.24
N GLN A 50 -19.53 4.51 7.66
CA GLN A 50 -19.18 5.60 6.75
C GLN A 50 -18.14 5.17 5.70
N LEU A 51 -17.13 4.38 6.08
CA LEU A 51 -16.15 3.83 5.13
C LEU A 51 -16.81 2.89 4.12
N LEU A 52 -17.73 2.03 4.55
CA LEU A 52 -18.48 1.11 3.66
C LEU A 52 -19.41 1.88 2.71
N VAL A 53 -20.12 2.89 3.20
CA VAL A 53 -20.98 3.76 2.40
C VAL A 53 -20.14 4.53 1.38
N ASN A 54 -19.04 5.14 1.81
CA ASN A 54 -18.11 5.84 0.93
C ASN A 54 -17.55 4.90 -0.16
N SER A 55 -17.12 3.69 0.21
CA SER A 55 -16.65 2.69 -0.75
C SER A 55 -17.69 2.38 -1.83
N ARG A 56 -18.96 2.25 -1.45
CA ARG A 56 -20.06 1.99 -2.39
C ARG A 56 -20.32 3.21 -3.29
N MET A 57 -20.43 4.39 -2.70
CA MET A 57 -20.71 5.62 -3.43
C MET A 57 -19.60 5.96 -4.42
N SER A 58 -18.33 5.77 -4.03
CA SER A 58 -17.18 5.94 -4.93
C SER A 58 -17.25 5.02 -6.14
N ALA A 59 -17.53 3.73 -5.92
CA ALA A 59 -17.67 2.73 -6.97
C ALA A 59 -18.82 3.06 -7.94
N GLU A 60 -20.00 3.43 -7.43
CA GLU A 60 -21.17 3.76 -8.25
C GLU A 60 -20.98 5.09 -9.03
N ALA A 61 -20.38 6.10 -8.40
CA ALA A 61 -20.23 7.44 -8.97
C ALA A 61 -18.94 7.63 -9.78
N HIS A 62 -18.04 6.65 -9.79
CA HIS A 62 -16.67 6.76 -10.35
C HIS A 62 -15.94 8.00 -9.79
N ARG A 63 -16.00 8.19 -8.47
CA ARG A 63 -15.38 9.32 -7.75
C ARG A 63 -14.34 8.82 -6.76
N PRO A 64 -13.20 9.53 -6.62
CA PRO A 64 -12.14 9.08 -5.73
C PRO A 64 -12.62 8.82 -4.30
N ILE A 65 -12.20 7.69 -3.73
CA ILE A 65 -12.50 7.26 -2.35
C ILE A 65 -12.02 8.27 -1.31
N CYS A 66 -10.95 9.00 -1.62
CA CYS A 66 -10.33 9.94 -0.71
C CYS A 66 -9.91 11.19 -1.49
N GLN A 67 -10.06 12.36 -0.86
CA GLN A 67 -9.59 13.64 -1.38
C GLN A 67 -8.08 13.60 -1.69
N ASP A 68 -7.33 12.81 -0.94
CA ASP A 68 -5.94 12.51 -1.22
C ASP A 68 -5.80 11.33 -2.16
N THR A 69 -5.84 11.58 -3.46
CA THR A 69 -5.63 10.56 -4.51
C THR A 69 -4.23 9.94 -4.48
N GLY A 70 -3.31 10.52 -3.71
CA GLY A 70 -2.01 9.94 -3.41
C GLY A 70 -0.97 10.12 -4.50
N VAL A 71 0.14 9.42 -4.33
CA VAL A 71 1.26 9.35 -5.28
C VAL A 71 1.35 7.95 -5.88
N ALA A 72 1.64 7.88 -7.17
CA ALA A 72 1.74 6.63 -7.88
C ALA A 72 3.05 5.91 -7.52
N GLN A 73 2.92 4.67 -7.06
CA GLN A 73 4.04 3.74 -6.85
C GLN A 73 3.79 2.51 -7.74
N VAL A 74 4.76 2.14 -8.55
CA VAL A 74 4.69 1.02 -9.48
C VAL A 74 5.79 0.03 -9.14
N PHE A 75 5.42 -1.18 -8.74
CA PHE A 75 6.33 -2.30 -8.54
C PHE A 75 6.26 -3.19 -9.77
N MET A 76 7.31 -3.19 -10.57
CA MET A 76 7.38 -3.93 -11.83
C MET A 76 8.41 -5.05 -11.74
N THR A 77 7.99 -6.25 -12.10
CA THR A 77 8.87 -7.40 -12.30
C THR A 77 8.91 -7.69 -13.80
N VAL A 78 10.10 -7.67 -14.40
CA VAL A 78 10.30 -7.84 -15.84
C VAL A 78 11.13 -9.07 -16.12
N GLY A 79 10.57 -9.98 -16.92
CA GLY A 79 11.28 -11.14 -17.45
C GLY A 79 12.47 -10.73 -18.33
N MET A 80 13.63 -11.38 -18.16
CA MET A 80 14.85 -11.11 -18.93
C MET A 80 14.67 -11.37 -20.44
N GLU A 81 13.67 -12.14 -20.84
CA GLU A 81 13.33 -12.43 -22.25
C GLU A 81 12.28 -11.47 -22.84
N VAL A 82 11.92 -10.42 -22.09
CA VAL A 82 11.01 -9.35 -22.53
C VAL A 82 11.78 -8.30 -23.31
N ARG A 83 11.21 -7.88 -24.43
CA ARG A 83 11.65 -6.70 -25.19
C ARG A 83 10.54 -5.67 -25.26
N PHE A 84 10.82 -4.46 -24.78
CA PHE A 84 9.92 -3.33 -25.00
C PHE A 84 10.05 -2.77 -26.42
N ALA A 85 8.93 -2.33 -26.99
CA ALA A 85 8.88 -1.70 -28.31
C ALA A 85 7.86 -0.56 -28.36
N ALA A 86 8.02 0.37 -29.31
CA ALA A 86 7.00 1.35 -29.65
C ALA A 86 6.17 0.84 -30.82
N ARG A 87 4.84 0.89 -30.73
CA ARG A 87 3.94 0.34 -31.76
C ARG A 87 4.08 1.06 -33.11
N ASP A 88 4.37 2.36 -33.07
CA ASP A 88 4.56 3.22 -34.24
C ASP A 88 6.00 3.23 -34.77
N GLY A 89 6.92 2.46 -34.17
CA GLY A 89 8.34 2.47 -34.50
C GLY A 89 9.07 3.74 -34.04
N GLY A 90 8.43 4.57 -33.20
CA GLY A 90 9.01 5.77 -32.61
C GLY A 90 10.09 5.48 -31.57
N ALA A 91 10.52 6.55 -30.88
CA ALA A 91 11.51 6.44 -29.82
C ALA A 91 10.96 5.64 -28.63
N LEU A 92 11.74 4.65 -28.19
CA LEU A 92 11.41 3.88 -26.99
C LEU A 92 11.69 4.72 -25.73
N LEU A 93 10.69 4.83 -24.87
CA LEU A 93 10.83 5.46 -23.55
C LEU A 93 11.62 4.54 -22.60
N SER A 94 12.32 5.12 -21.64
CA SER A 94 12.74 4.34 -20.46
C SER A 94 11.51 3.89 -19.66
N VAL A 95 11.61 2.82 -18.88
CA VAL A 95 10.48 2.34 -18.06
C VAL A 95 9.99 3.42 -17.08
N GLN A 96 10.90 4.24 -16.53
CA GLN A 96 10.52 5.39 -15.70
C GLN A 96 9.69 6.40 -16.50
N GLN A 97 10.09 6.72 -17.73
CA GLN A 97 9.32 7.63 -18.60
C GLN A 97 7.95 7.06 -18.99
N MET A 98 7.84 5.74 -19.17
CA MET A 98 6.55 5.08 -19.36
C MET A 98 5.66 5.26 -18.13
N VAL A 99 6.20 5.03 -16.92
CA VAL A 99 5.48 5.27 -15.65
C VAL A 99 5.05 6.73 -15.54
N ASP A 100 5.93 7.70 -15.78
CA ASP A 100 5.60 9.12 -15.69
C ASP A 100 4.52 9.54 -16.69
N ALA A 101 4.57 9.00 -17.92
CA ALA A 101 3.54 9.22 -18.93
C ALA A 101 2.18 8.64 -18.48
N ALA A 102 2.19 7.45 -17.88
CA ALA A 102 0.99 6.82 -17.34
C ALA A 102 0.40 7.59 -16.15
N VAL A 103 1.25 8.06 -15.24
CA VAL A 103 0.84 8.87 -14.09
C VAL A 103 0.20 10.16 -14.57
N ARG A 104 0.85 10.90 -15.48
CA ARG A 104 0.27 12.11 -16.06
C ARG A 104 -1.11 11.81 -16.66
N ARG A 105 -1.20 10.79 -17.53
CA ARG A 105 -2.45 10.39 -18.20
C ARG A 105 -3.55 10.02 -17.19
N GLY A 106 -3.22 9.22 -16.19
CA GLY A 106 -4.15 8.78 -15.15
C GLY A 106 -4.62 9.94 -14.27
N TYR A 107 -3.73 10.88 -13.90
CA TYR A 107 -4.11 11.99 -13.02
C TYR A 107 -4.84 13.12 -13.75
N THR A 108 -4.53 13.36 -15.02
CA THR A 108 -5.21 14.38 -15.85
C THR A 108 -6.34 13.79 -16.69
N HIS A 109 -6.92 12.66 -16.28
CA HIS A 109 -7.98 11.98 -17.03
C HIS A 109 -9.21 12.89 -17.18
N GLY A 110 -9.72 13.05 -18.41
CA GLY A 110 -10.70 14.09 -18.73
C GLY A 110 -12.03 13.98 -17.98
N THR A 111 -12.50 12.77 -17.68
CA THR A 111 -13.78 12.53 -16.99
C THR A 111 -13.65 12.31 -15.48
N ASN A 112 -12.44 12.00 -15.00
CA ASN A 112 -12.17 11.76 -13.58
C ASN A 112 -10.76 12.27 -13.22
N PRO A 113 -10.56 13.60 -13.21
CA PRO A 113 -9.28 14.17 -12.83
C PRO A 113 -9.00 13.87 -11.36
N LEU A 114 -7.78 13.42 -11.09
CA LEU A 114 -7.30 13.13 -9.74
C LEU A 114 -6.55 14.33 -9.18
N ARG A 115 -6.40 14.41 -7.86
CA ARG A 115 -5.69 15.51 -7.21
C ARG A 115 -4.18 15.33 -7.33
N ALA A 116 -3.50 16.26 -7.99
CA ALA A 116 -2.04 16.31 -7.99
C ALA A 116 -1.51 16.76 -6.62
N THR A 117 -0.64 15.95 -6.02
CA THR A 117 -0.03 16.15 -4.70
C THR A 117 1.49 16.19 -4.73
N MET A 118 2.11 15.75 -5.83
CA MET A 118 3.55 15.83 -6.00
C MET A 118 4.05 17.27 -6.05
N VAL A 119 5.20 17.49 -5.40
CA VAL A 119 5.94 18.76 -5.43
C VAL A 119 7.28 18.55 -6.13
N ALA A 120 7.69 19.54 -6.92
CA ALA A 120 8.91 19.46 -7.74
C ALA A 120 10.21 19.47 -6.92
N SER A 121 10.18 19.97 -5.68
CA SER A 121 11.36 20.02 -4.80
C SER A 121 11.02 19.64 -3.37
N ALA A 122 11.87 18.82 -2.76
CA ALA A 122 11.78 18.45 -1.34
C ALA A 122 12.50 19.47 -0.42
N LEU A 123 13.51 20.17 -0.94
CA LEU A 123 14.39 21.07 -0.17
C LEU A 123 14.16 22.55 -0.50
N GLY A 124 13.71 22.86 -1.71
CA GLY A 124 13.50 24.22 -2.20
C GLY A 124 12.03 24.63 -2.23
N GLU A 125 11.68 25.48 -3.19
CA GLU A 125 10.29 25.91 -3.39
C GLU A 125 9.41 24.72 -3.79
N ARG A 126 8.44 24.38 -2.94
CA ARG A 126 7.59 23.20 -3.07
C ARG A 126 6.43 23.43 -4.05
N ARG A 127 6.73 23.74 -5.31
CA ARG A 127 5.72 23.93 -6.37
C ARG A 127 5.05 22.62 -6.73
N ASN A 128 3.71 22.61 -6.83
CA ASN A 128 2.95 21.46 -7.29
C ASN A 128 3.27 21.17 -8.77
N THR A 129 3.39 19.90 -9.14
CA THR A 129 3.72 19.52 -10.53
C THR A 129 2.53 19.58 -11.49
N GLY A 130 1.30 19.65 -10.97
CA GLY A 130 0.06 19.80 -11.74
C GLY A 130 -0.46 18.51 -12.39
N ASP A 131 0.39 17.50 -12.54
CA ASP A 131 0.08 16.22 -13.16
C ASP A 131 0.45 14.99 -12.29
N ASN A 132 0.87 15.26 -11.05
CA ASN A 132 1.32 14.27 -10.07
C ASN A 132 2.56 13.44 -10.47
N THR A 133 3.32 13.87 -11.47
CA THR A 133 4.62 13.28 -11.81
C THR A 133 5.74 13.83 -10.91
N PRO A 134 6.89 13.13 -10.76
CA PRO A 134 7.15 11.77 -11.23
C PRO A 134 6.39 10.69 -10.44
N GLY A 135 6.14 9.55 -11.07
CA GLY A 135 5.76 8.33 -10.37
C GLY A 135 6.98 7.64 -9.78
N PHE A 136 6.81 6.87 -8.70
CA PHE A 136 7.90 6.09 -8.12
C PHE A 136 7.91 4.67 -8.70
N LEU A 137 8.91 4.37 -9.51
CA LEU A 137 9.12 3.03 -10.07
C LEU A 137 10.08 2.23 -9.19
N GLN A 138 9.70 0.99 -8.94
CA GLN A 138 10.61 -0.03 -8.49
C GLN A 138 10.60 -1.20 -9.45
N LEU A 139 11.76 -1.48 -10.05
CA LEU A 139 11.92 -2.50 -11.06
C LEU A 139 12.79 -3.64 -10.57
N GLU A 140 12.39 -4.86 -10.89
CA GLU A 140 13.14 -6.09 -10.63
C GLU A 140 13.22 -6.93 -11.90
N LEU A 141 14.43 -7.34 -12.30
CA LEU A 141 14.64 -8.24 -13.43
C LEU A 141 14.63 -9.69 -12.94
N VAL A 142 13.86 -10.54 -13.59
CA VAL A 142 13.73 -11.97 -13.24
C VAL A 142 13.85 -12.85 -14.46
N PRO A 143 14.18 -14.15 -14.32
CA PRO A 143 14.06 -15.10 -15.42
C PRO A 143 12.63 -15.18 -15.97
N GLY A 144 12.50 -15.47 -17.27
CA GLY A 144 11.21 -15.63 -17.95
C GLY A 144 10.90 -14.47 -18.91
N ASP A 145 9.67 -14.44 -19.40
CA ASP A 145 9.22 -13.63 -20.53
C ASP A 145 7.94 -12.83 -20.24
N ILE A 146 7.61 -12.67 -18.96
CA ILE A 146 6.42 -11.97 -18.48
C ILE A 146 6.77 -10.67 -17.77
N VAL A 147 5.85 -9.71 -17.84
CA VAL A 147 5.87 -8.52 -16.97
C VAL A 147 4.73 -8.63 -15.97
N LYS A 148 5.04 -8.43 -14.69
CA LYS A 148 4.04 -8.28 -13.62
C LYS A 148 4.15 -6.89 -13.04
N MET A 149 3.03 -6.31 -12.65
CA MET A 149 2.96 -4.98 -12.08
C MET A 149 2.00 -4.93 -10.89
N THR A 150 2.43 -4.28 -9.83
CA THR A 150 1.53 -3.76 -8.80
C THR A 150 1.50 -2.24 -8.90
N VAL A 151 0.32 -1.69 -9.18
CA VAL A 151 0.10 -0.25 -9.28
C VAL A 151 -0.63 0.21 -8.02
N VAL A 152 -0.09 1.23 -7.37
CA VAL A 152 -0.53 1.70 -6.06
C VAL A 152 -0.71 3.21 -6.09
N ALA A 153 -1.84 3.69 -5.57
CA ALA A 153 -2.08 5.11 -5.35
C ALA A 153 -1.97 5.41 -3.85
N LYS A 154 -0.75 5.67 -3.36
CA LYS A 154 -0.48 5.75 -1.92
C LYS A 154 -0.73 7.16 -1.39
N GLY A 155 -1.69 7.30 -0.48
CA GLY A 155 -1.97 8.58 0.19
C GLY A 155 -0.84 8.98 1.15
N GLY A 156 -0.65 10.29 1.32
CA GLY A 156 0.37 10.87 2.20
C GLY A 156 0.22 10.39 3.65
N GLY A 157 -1.02 10.24 4.14
CA GLY A 157 -1.27 9.75 5.51
C GLY A 157 -0.73 8.35 5.81
N GLY A 158 -0.49 7.51 4.80
CA GLY A 158 0.17 6.22 4.98
C GLY A 158 1.69 6.34 5.07
N ASP A 159 2.31 6.91 4.04
CA ASP A 159 3.78 6.94 3.95
C ASP A 159 4.43 7.92 4.93
N VAL A 160 3.74 9.02 5.27
CA VAL A 160 4.21 9.98 6.29
C VAL A 160 4.27 9.34 7.68
N LYS A 161 3.59 8.21 7.90
CA LYS A 161 3.58 7.48 9.17
C LYS A 161 4.46 6.24 9.17
N ALA A 162 5.22 6.00 8.10
CA ALA A 162 6.22 4.94 8.08
C ALA A 162 7.25 5.14 9.21
N LYS A 163 7.63 4.04 9.86
CA LYS A 163 8.63 4.02 10.93
C LYS A 163 9.72 3.02 10.56
N PHE A 164 10.95 3.38 10.91
CA PHE A 164 12.11 2.52 10.75
C PHE A 164 12.97 2.61 12.00
N ALA A 165 13.53 1.47 12.42
CA ALA A 165 14.58 1.40 13.41
C ALA A 165 15.51 0.23 13.10
N THR A 166 16.76 0.35 13.51
CA THR A 166 17.65 -0.82 13.64
C THR A 166 17.70 -1.18 15.11
N LEU A 167 17.00 -2.26 15.48
CA LEU A 167 16.97 -2.76 16.85
C LEU A 167 18.19 -3.62 17.13
N ASN A 168 18.55 -3.75 18.41
CA ASN A 168 19.44 -4.83 18.84
C ASN A 168 18.69 -6.16 18.74
N PRO A 169 19.38 -7.30 18.48
CA PRO A 169 18.72 -8.61 18.43
C PRO A 169 17.98 -9.02 19.71
N SER A 170 18.35 -8.45 20.85
CA SER A 170 17.71 -8.67 22.14
C SER A 170 16.49 -7.79 22.41
N ASP A 171 16.27 -6.75 21.61
CA ASP A 171 15.16 -5.82 21.82
C ASP A 171 13.83 -6.47 21.43
N SER A 172 12.77 -6.08 22.12
CA SER A 172 11.42 -6.54 21.79
C SER A 172 10.88 -5.81 20.57
N LEU A 173 10.88 -6.51 19.42
CA LEU A 173 10.24 -6.07 18.18
C LEU A 173 8.77 -5.68 18.41
N VAL A 174 8.03 -6.51 19.14
CA VAL A 174 6.59 -6.30 19.34
C VAL A 174 6.34 -5.04 20.15
N ASP A 175 7.10 -4.81 21.22
CA ASP A 175 6.90 -3.62 22.05
C ASP A 175 7.29 -2.35 21.31
N TRP A 176 8.32 -2.39 20.45
CA TRP A 176 8.64 -1.28 19.56
C TRP A 176 7.49 -0.97 18.59
N ILE A 177 6.88 -2.00 17.98
CA ILE A 177 5.73 -1.81 17.07
C ILE A 177 4.53 -1.23 17.83
N LEU A 178 4.19 -1.76 19.00
CA LEU A 178 3.05 -1.27 19.78
C LEU A 178 3.25 0.18 20.22
N ALA A 179 4.46 0.54 20.65
CA ALA A 179 4.79 1.93 20.97
C ALA A 179 4.66 2.84 19.75
N ALA A 180 5.15 2.41 18.58
CA ALA A 180 5.01 3.15 17.34
C ALA A 180 3.54 3.37 16.93
N ILE A 181 2.70 2.34 17.05
CA ILE A 181 1.27 2.42 16.76
C ILE A 181 0.53 3.34 17.73
N ALA A 182 0.82 3.24 19.03
CA ALA A 182 0.25 4.13 20.03
C ALA A 182 0.61 5.61 19.74
N GLN A 183 1.85 5.89 19.35
CA GLN A 183 2.27 7.24 18.96
C GLN A 183 1.59 7.74 17.67
N MET A 184 1.29 6.85 16.72
CA MET A 184 0.60 7.22 15.48
C MET A 184 -0.87 7.57 15.72
N GLY A 185 -1.54 6.91 16.68
CA GLY A 185 -2.94 7.10 16.99
C GLY A 185 -3.83 7.04 15.73
N ALA A 186 -4.76 7.99 15.62
CA ALA A 186 -5.63 8.15 14.46
C ALA A 186 -4.93 8.65 13.18
N GLY A 187 -3.68 9.12 13.28
CA GLY A 187 -3.03 9.94 12.25
C GLY A 187 -2.72 9.25 10.92
N TRP A 188 -3.01 7.95 10.81
CA TRP A 188 -2.87 7.15 9.58
C TRP A 188 -4.22 6.64 9.04
N CYS A 189 -5.34 7.13 9.59
CA CYS A 189 -6.72 6.78 9.22
C CYS A 189 -7.05 5.27 9.34
N PRO A 190 -6.98 4.68 10.55
CA PRO A 190 -7.46 3.32 10.81
C PRO A 190 -9.00 3.20 10.61
N PRO A 191 -9.55 2.00 10.40
CA PRO A 191 -8.84 0.73 10.32
C PRO A 191 -8.21 0.50 8.95
N GLY A 192 -7.05 -0.16 8.94
CA GLY A 192 -6.31 -0.46 7.73
C GLY A 192 -5.36 -1.64 7.91
N VAL A 193 -4.44 -1.83 6.98
CA VAL A 193 -3.45 -2.94 7.03
C VAL A 193 -2.09 -2.40 7.41
N LEU A 194 -1.36 -3.12 8.26
CA LEU A 194 0.03 -2.78 8.57
C LEU A 194 1.00 -3.71 7.86
N GLY A 195 2.03 -3.15 7.23
CA GLY A 195 3.16 -3.87 6.67
C GLY A 195 4.34 -3.78 7.62
N VAL A 196 4.92 -4.92 7.96
CA VAL A 196 6.07 -5.05 8.86
C VAL A 196 7.17 -5.77 8.11
N GLY A 197 8.32 -5.12 7.98
CA GLY A 197 9.53 -5.69 7.39
C GLY A 197 10.54 -5.92 8.50
N VAL A 198 11.10 -7.13 8.59
CA VAL A 198 12.04 -7.51 9.65
C VAL A 198 13.27 -8.15 9.00
N GLY A 199 14.46 -7.66 9.32
CA GLY A 199 15.72 -8.12 8.76
C GLY A 199 16.07 -7.50 7.41
N GLY A 200 17.01 -8.11 6.68
CA GLY A 200 17.64 -7.51 5.50
C GLY A 200 18.57 -6.35 5.85
N THR A 201 18.83 -5.47 4.87
CA THR A 201 19.36 -4.12 5.09
C THR A 201 18.23 -3.13 5.44
N PRO A 202 18.54 -1.91 5.93
CA PRO A 202 17.52 -0.88 6.16
C PRO A 202 16.55 -0.64 4.99
N GLU A 203 17.09 -0.54 3.77
CA GLU A 203 16.31 -0.32 2.55
C GLU A 203 15.44 -1.53 2.22
N GLN A 204 15.97 -2.74 2.41
CA GLN A 204 15.24 -3.99 2.19
C GLN A 204 14.10 -4.17 3.19
N ALA A 205 14.28 -3.81 4.46
CA ALA A 205 13.21 -3.87 5.46
C ALA A 205 12.03 -2.97 5.09
N MET A 206 12.32 -1.71 4.73
CA MET A 206 11.30 -0.75 4.29
C MET A 206 10.56 -1.23 3.04
N LEU A 207 11.32 -1.75 2.08
CA LEU A 207 10.76 -2.32 0.87
C LEU A 207 9.89 -3.55 1.14
N ALA A 208 10.35 -4.47 1.99
CA ALA A 208 9.63 -5.69 2.33
C ALA A 208 8.32 -5.36 3.05
N ALA A 209 8.36 -4.44 4.02
CA ALA A 209 7.17 -3.90 4.68
C ALA A 209 6.17 -3.32 3.67
N LYS A 210 6.68 -2.54 2.71
CA LYS A 210 5.87 -1.91 1.66
C LYS A 210 5.20 -2.95 0.75
N ARG A 211 5.98 -3.89 0.19
CA ARG A 211 5.47 -4.93 -0.71
C ARG A 211 4.47 -5.85 -0.01
N ALA A 212 4.68 -6.14 1.27
CA ALA A 212 3.78 -7.00 2.06
C ALA A 212 2.35 -6.46 2.12
N LEU A 213 2.15 -5.13 2.07
CA LEU A 213 0.83 -4.50 2.09
C LEU A 213 -0.06 -4.85 0.90
N PHE A 214 0.52 -5.30 -0.22
CA PHE A 214 -0.21 -5.59 -1.46
C PHE A 214 -0.59 -7.07 -1.58
N SER A 215 -0.64 -7.77 -0.46
CA SER A 215 -1.12 -9.16 -0.36
C SER A 215 -2.57 -9.21 0.15
N PRO A 216 -3.37 -10.22 -0.23
CA PRO A 216 -4.76 -10.31 0.18
C PRO A 216 -4.94 -10.34 1.70
N ILE A 217 -5.96 -9.67 2.24
CA ILE A 217 -6.31 -9.72 3.66
C ILE A 217 -6.83 -11.12 4.01
N ASP A 218 -6.09 -11.81 4.86
CA ASP A 218 -6.25 -13.25 5.14
C ASP A 218 -6.06 -13.60 6.63
N ILE A 219 -5.98 -12.61 7.52
CA ILE A 219 -5.71 -12.83 8.95
C ILE A 219 -6.69 -13.80 9.62
N HIS A 220 -7.97 -13.76 9.24
CA HIS A 220 -8.98 -14.68 9.79
C HIS A 220 -8.76 -16.12 9.30
N ALA A 221 -8.45 -16.31 8.02
CA ALA A 221 -8.12 -17.62 7.48
C ALA A 221 -6.83 -18.17 8.10
N LEU A 222 -5.84 -17.29 8.33
CA LEU A 222 -4.61 -17.62 9.07
C LEU A 222 -4.93 -18.07 10.51
N ARG A 223 -5.81 -17.36 11.22
CA ARG A 223 -6.23 -17.73 12.57
C ARG A 223 -6.89 -19.11 12.61
N ASP A 224 -7.76 -19.40 11.64
CA ASP A 224 -8.51 -20.66 11.59
C ASP A 224 -7.59 -21.86 11.28
N ARG A 225 -6.61 -21.70 10.38
CA ARG A 225 -5.66 -22.77 10.03
C ARG A 225 -4.46 -22.90 10.98
N GLY A 226 -4.17 -21.85 11.75
CA GLY A 226 -2.97 -21.73 12.59
C GLY A 226 -1.70 -21.32 11.84
N PRO A 227 -0.71 -20.76 12.54
CA PRO A 227 0.53 -20.28 11.93
C PRO A 227 1.51 -21.41 11.61
N ALA A 228 2.05 -21.42 10.39
CA ALA A 228 3.02 -22.40 9.91
C ALA A 228 4.49 -21.99 10.17
N ASN A 229 4.75 -20.71 10.43
CA ASN A 229 6.10 -20.17 10.62
C ASN A 229 6.11 -18.99 11.61
N ASP A 230 7.31 -18.49 11.95
CA ASP A 230 7.49 -17.38 12.90
C ASP A 230 6.85 -16.07 12.44
N ALA A 231 6.91 -15.76 11.13
CA ALA A 231 6.28 -14.56 10.60
C ALA A 231 4.77 -14.60 10.79
N GLU A 232 4.12 -15.75 10.54
CA GLU A 232 2.69 -15.93 10.77
C GLU A 232 2.30 -15.89 12.25
N ARG A 233 3.13 -16.44 13.15
CA ARG A 233 2.94 -16.29 14.59
C ARG A 233 2.96 -14.81 14.98
N LEU A 234 3.95 -14.07 14.50
CA LEU A 234 4.09 -12.64 14.77
C LEU A 234 2.91 -11.83 14.19
N ARG A 235 2.41 -12.18 13.00
CA ARG A 235 1.21 -11.54 12.40
C ARG A 235 0.00 -11.65 13.34
N LEU A 236 -0.27 -12.85 13.86
CA LEU A 236 -1.40 -13.08 14.77
C LEU A 236 -1.19 -12.36 16.10
N GLU A 237 0.00 -12.43 16.69
CA GLU A 237 0.31 -11.72 17.93
C GLU A 237 0.11 -10.21 17.78
N LEU A 238 0.67 -9.61 16.72
CA LEU A 238 0.54 -8.18 16.45
C LEU A 238 -0.92 -7.79 16.20
N PHE A 239 -1.67 -8.58 15.42
CA PHE A 239 -3.07 -8.29 15.15
C PHE A 239 -3.90 -8.19 16.44
N GLU A 240 -3.76 -9.17 17.34
CA GLU A 240 -4.48 -9.19 18.62
C GLU A 240 -4.00 -8.06 19.53
N ARG A 241 -2.68 -7.88 19.72
CA ARG A 241 -2.14 -6.87 20.63
C ARG A 241 -2.39 -5.44 20.17
N ILE A 242 -2.35 -5.17 18.85
CA ILE A 242 -2.63 -3.83 18.31
C ILE A 242 -4.11 -3.47 18.48
N ASN A 243 -5.03 -4.40 18.17
CA ASN A 243 -6.44 -4.16 18.36
C ASN A 243 -6.80 -4.00 19.86
N ALA A 244 -6.11 -4.73 20.74
CA ALA A 244 -6.25 -4.58 22.19
C ALA A 244 -5.79 -3.20 22.75
N LEU A 245 -5.04 -2.39 21.98
CA LEU A 245 -4.73 -1.01 22.37
C LEU A 245 -5.99 -0.12 22.42
N GLY A 246 -7.09 -0.54 21.77
CA GLY A 246 -8.35 0.18 21.80
C GLY A 246 -8.31 1.53 21.09
N ILE A 247 -7.38 1.75 20.15
CA ILE A 247 -7.34 2.98 19.33
C ILE A 247 -8.61 3.05 18.46
N GLY A 248 -8.92 1.94 17.79
CA GLY A 248 -10.14 1.74 17.03
C GLY A 248 -10.26 2.57 15.74
N ALA A 249 -11.41 2.47 15.10
CA ALA A 249 -11.66 3.10 13.81
C ALA A 249 -11.59 4.63 13.93
N GLN A 250 -10.79 5.27 13.06
CA GLN A 250 -10.50 6.71 13.09
C GLN A 250 -9.97 7.23 14.44
N GLY A 251 -9.48 6.35 15.33
CA GLY A 251 -9.07 6.72 16.69
C GLY A 251 -10.21 7.00 17.67
N LEU A 252 -11.43 6.53 17.37
CA LEU A 252 -12.64 6.77 18.16
C LEU A 252 -12.87 5.73 19.26
N GLY A 253 -11.85 4.92 19.59
CA GLY A 253 -12.01 3.74 20.42
C GLY A 253 -12.60 2.57 19.64
N GLY A 254 -12.66 1.39 20.26
CA GLY A 254 -13.30 0.20 19.67
C GLY A 254 -12.33 -0.95 19.39
N LEU A 255 -12.84 -1.96 18.69
CA LEU A 255 -12.17 -3.24 18.47
C LEU A 255 -11.22 -3.21 17.27
N ALA A 256 -11.56 -2.48 16.21
CA ALA A 256 -10.81 -2.52 14.96
C ALA A 256 -9.88 -1.31 14.78
N THR A 257 -8.60 -1.47 15.12
CA THR A 257 -7.52 -0.56 14.72
C THR A 257 -6.85 -1.03 13.43
N VAL A 258 -6.67 -2.33 13.27
CA VAL A 258 -6.11 -2.97 12.08
C VAL A 258 -7.02 -4.07 11.56
N LEU A 259 -7.09 -4.22 10.24
CA LEU A 259 -7.82 -5.28 9.55
C LEU A 259 -6.92 -6.49 9.25
N ASP A 260 -5.61 -6.28 9.14
CA ASP A 260 -4.58 -7.32 8.99
C ASP A 260 -3.21 -6.72 9.34
N VAL A 261 -2.26 -7.59 9.68
CA VAL A 261 -0.84 -7.28 9.81
C VAL A 261 -0.08 -8.22 8.89
N LYS A 262 0.71 -7.68 7.97
CA LYS A 262 1.55 -8.43 7.03
C LYS A 262 2.99 -8.35 7.50
N VAL A 263 3.64 -9.50 7.69
CA VAL A 263 5.04 -9.58 8.12
C VAL A 263 5.85 -10.20 6.99
N ALA A 264 6.87 -9.48 6.52
CA ALA A 264 7.90 -9.98 5.63
C ALA A 264 9.23 -10.07 6.40
N ALA A 265 9.69 -11.29 6.64
CA ALA A 265 10.94 -11.57 7.33
C ALA A 265 12.06 -11.91 6.32
N LEU A 266 13.20 -11.27 6.47
CA LEU A 266 14.40 -11.44 5.63
C LEU A 266 15.59 -11.85 6.51
N PRO A 267 16.54 -12.64 5.98
CA PRO A 267 17.82 -12.84 6.65
C PRO A 267 18.52 -11.50 6.92
N CYS A 268 19.19 -11.36 8.07
CA CYS A 268 19.95 -10.16 8.41
C CYS A 268 21.28 -10.49 9.08
N HIS A 269 22.14 -9.48 9.19
CA HIS A 269 23.41 -9.61 9.90
C HIS A 269 23.15 -9.82 11.41
N ALA A 270 23.90 -10.72 12.05
CA ALA A 270 23.67 -11.11 13.45
C ALA A 270 23.69 -9.95 14.47
N ALA A 271 24.40 -8.86 14.15
CA ALA A 271 24.52 -7.69 15.03
C ALA A 271 23.37 -6.66 14.89
N ALA A 272 22.46 -6.81 13.92
CA ALA A 272 21.46 -5.80 13.63
C ALA A 272 20.13 -6.41 13.24
N LEU A 273 19.05 -5.83 13.75
CA LEU A 273 17.69 -6.17 13.35
C LEU A 273 16.99 -4.94 12.76
N PRO A 274 17.13 -4.69 11.45
CA PRO A 274 16.33 -3.66 10.77
C PRO A 274 14.84 -4.00 10.84
N VAL A 275 14.04 -3.01 11.22
CA VAL A 275 12.59 -3.14 11.35
C VAL A 275 11.93 -1.94 10.69
N ALA A 276 10.98 -2.22 9.82
CA ALA A 276 10.15 -1.22 9.18
C ALA A 276 8.67 -1.49 9.47
N LEU A 277 7.92 -0.42 9.70
CA LEU A 277 6.47 -0.43 9.87
C LEU A 277 5.86 0.58 8.90
N ILE A 278 4.99 0.12 8.01
CA ILE A 278 4.34 0.96 7.02
C ILE A 278 2.83 0.74 7.07
N PRO A 279 2.04 1.78 7.39
CA PRO A 279 0.59 1.68 7.40
C PRO A 279 -0.03 1.84 5.99
N ASN A 280 -1.04 1.03 5.72
CA ASN A 280 -1.98 1.22 4.63
C ASN A 280 -3.34 1.64 5.18
N CYS A 281 -3.69 2.90 4.95
CA CYS A 281 -4.88 3.54 5.51
C CYS A 281 -6.18 2.97 4.94
N ALA A 282 -7.30 3.45 5.48
CA ALA A 282 -8.64 3.10 4.99
C ALA A 282 -8.84 3.36 3.48
N ALA A 283 -8.10 4.30 2.87
CA ALA A 283 -8.02 4.44 1.42
C ALA A 283 -7.02 3.42 0.83
N THR A 284 -7.36 2.14 0.93
CA THR A 284 -6.55 1.04 0.40
C THR A 284 -6.71 0.95 -1.12
N ARG A 285 -5.67 1.35 -1.86
CA ARG A 285 -5.73 1.55 -3.31
C ARG A 285 -4.54 0.93 -4.02
N PHE A 286 -4.69 -0.31 -4.43
CA PHE A 286 -3.73 -1.00 -5.26
C PHE A 286 -4.42 -2.05 -6.12
N VAL A 287 -3.75 -2.42 -7.20
CA VAL A 287 -4.10 -3.58 -8.02
C VAL A 287 -2.81 -4.29 -8.42
N ALA A 288 -2.82 -5.61 -8.40
CA ALA A 288 -1.66 -6.45 -8.70
C ALA A 288 -2.03 -7.46 -9.79
N HIS A 289 -1.29 -7.44 -10.90
CA HIS A 289 -1.47 -8.33 -12.05
C HIS A 289 -0.12 -8.80 -12.60
#